data_AF-A0A5P0ZTR3-F1
#
_entry.id   AF-A0A5P0ZTR3-F1
#
_cell.length_a   1.000
_cell.length_b   1.000
_cell.length_c   1.000
_cell.angle_alpha   90.00
_cell.angle_beta   90.00
_cell.angle_gamma   90.00
#
_symmetry.space_group_name_H-M   'P 1'
#
loop_
_entity.id
_entity.type
_entity.pdbx_description
1 polymer ?
#
loop_
_entity_poly.entity_id
_entity_poly.type
_entity_poly.pdbx_seq_one_letter_code
_entity_poly.pdbx_strand_id
1 'polypeptide(L)'
;IQGLDILPFHTVYKADSRMIGDTEYKTEWGTVRAFENHSGRTYFDDKTMLKPFGKMIEGYGNNPDEKQEGMRYKNVIGSYSHGPILKNENVARAIADKIIASHKERLAQKVK
;
A
#
# COMPACT_ATOMS: atom_id res chain seq x y z
N ILE A 1 11.79 -14.23 9.17
CA ILE A 1 10.74 -14.45 10.19
C ILE A 1 9.51 -15.01 9.50
N GLN A 2 8.74 -15.88 10.15
CA GLN A 2 7.46 -16.33 9.59
C GLN A 2 6.38 -15.28 9.83
N GLY A 3 5.65 -14.90 8.78
CA GLY A 3 4.52 -13.96 8.86
C GLY A 3 3.20 -14.67 9.17
N LEU A 4 2.10 -13.92 9.14
CA LEU A 4 0.74 -14.46 9.33
C LEU A 4 0.25 -15.32 8.14
N ASP A 5 0.89 -15.21 6.99
CA ASP A 5 0.58 -15.98 5.77
C ASP A 5 -0.87 -15.83 5.27
N ILE A 6 -1.46 -14.64 5.49
CA ILE A 6 -2.84 -14.33 5.06
C ILE A 6 -2.90 -13.90 3.58
N LEU A 7 -1.82 -13.30 3.07
CA LEU A 7 -1.70 -12.82 1.70
C LEU A 7 -0.36 -13.26 1.09
N PRO A 8 -0.33 -13.59 -0.22
CA PRO A 8 0.82 -14.24 -0.87
C PRO A 8 1.90 -13.21 -1.29
N PHE A 9 2.63 -12.70 -0.30
CA PHE A 9 3.83 -11.90 -0.54
C PHE A 9 4.88 -12.20 0.53
N HIS A 10 6.13 -11.92 0.20
CA HIS A 10 7.24 -12.03 1.14
C HIS A 10 8.10 -10.77 1.10
N THR A 11 8.88 -10.58 2.17
CA THR A 11 9.84 -9.49 2.29
C THR A 11 11.22 -10.06 2.55
N VAL A 12 12.18 -9.68 1.71
CA VAL A 12 13.60 -10.03 1.86
C VAL A 12 14.33 -8.88 2.51
N TYR A 13 14.99 -9.14 3.65
CA TYR A 13 15.86 -8.16 4.29
C TYR A 13 17.21 -8.07 3.57
N LYS A 14 17.68 -6.85 3.29
CA LYS A 14 19.01 -6.57 2.75
C LYS A 14 19.75 -5.62 3.69
N ALA A 15 20.73 -6.13 4.43
CA ALA A 15 21.42 -5.39 5.50
C ALA A 15 22.32 -4.26 4.99
N ASP A 16 22.82 -4.41 3.77
CA ASP A 16 23.76 -3.53 3.08
C ASP A 16 23.08 -2.35 2.36
N SER A 17 21.74 -2.33 2.31
CA SER A 17 20.98 -1.37 1.52
C SER A 17 19.73 -0.92 2.27
N ARG A 18 19.54 0.39 2.37
CA ARG A 18 18.36 1.00 2.98
C ARG A 18 17.74 1.98 2.00
N MET A 19 16.46 1.79 1.73
CA MET A 19 15.64 2.69 0.92
C MET A 19 15.16 3.78 1.86
N ILE A 20 15.80 4.94 1.76
CA ILE A 20 15.55 6.10 2.60
C ILE A 20 15.46 7.36 1.75
N GLY A 21 14.42 8.17 1.98
CA GLY A 21 14.22 9.42 1.28
C GLY A 21 12.77 9.81 1.17
N ASP A 22 12.53 10.98 0.57
CA ASP A 22 11.19 11.37 0.14
C ASP A 22 10.74 10.43 -0.98
N THR A 23 9.44 10.12 -0.99
CA THR A 23 8.83 9.28 -2.00
C THR A 23 7.53 9.88 -2.52
N GLU A 24 7.34 9.77 -3.83
CA GLU A 24 6.12 10.19 -4.52
C GLU A 24 5.64 9.06 -5.43
N TYR A 25 4.34 8.76 -5.38
CA TYR A 25 3.75 7.71 -6.21
C TYR A 25 2.28 8.02 -6.54
N LYS A 26 1.81 7.46 -7.64
CA LYS A 26 0.44 7.66 -8.13
C LYS A 26 -0.45 6.47 -7.78
N THR A 27 -1.55 6.75 -7.10
CA THR A 27 -2.62 5.80 -6.78
C THR A 27 -3.86 6.08 -7.63
N GLU A 28 -4.89 5.25 -7.51
CA GLU A 28 -6.22 5.55 -8.11
C GLU A 28 -6.89 6.80 -7.49
N TRP A 29 -6.48 7.19 -6.27
CA TRP A 29 -6.99 8.38 -5.58
C TRP A 29 -6.11 9.61 -5.81
N GLY A 30 -5.11 9.52 -6.69
CA GLY A 30 -4.19 10.61 -7.00
C GLY A 30 -2.80 10.39 -6.42
N THR A 31 -2.00 11.46 -6.48
CA THR A 31 -0.60 11.44 -6.06
C THR A 31 -0.49 11.41 -4.54
N VAL A 32 0.45 10.62 -4.05
CA VAL A 32 0.77 10.47 -2.64
C VAL A 32 2.23 10.88 -2.43
N ARG A 33 2.47 11.68 -1.39
CA ARG A 33 3.81 12.08 -0.95
C ARG A 33 4.06 11.60 0.46
N ALA A 34 5.18 10.92 0.67
CA ALA A 34 5.56 10.35 1.96
C ALA A 34 7.08 10.30 2.09
N PHE A 35 7.56 9.68 3.17
CA PHE A 35 8.96 9.36 3.39
C PHE A 35 9.10 7.84 3.47
N GLU A 36 10.11 7.25 2.84
CA GLU A 36 10.40 5.82 2.98
C GLU A 36 11.66 5.63 3.83
N ASN A 37 11.71 4.54 4.61
CA ASN A 37 12.84 4.27 5.49
C ASN A 37 12.96 2.79 5.89
N HIS A 38 13.12 1.90 4.91
CA HIS A 38 13.15 0.45 5.13
C HIS A 38 14.30 -0.25 4.40
N SER A 39 14.73 -1.39 4.96
CA SER A 39 15.71 -2.30 4.33
C SER A 39 15.06 -3.58 3.79
N GLY A 40 13.78 -3.79 4.07
CA GLY A 40 13.01 -4.91 3.55
C GLY A 40 12.56 -4.61 2.12
N ARG A 41 12.74 -5.56 1.22
CA ARG A 41 12.26 -5.52 -0.16
C ARG A 41 11.09 -6.48 -0.30
N THR A 42 9.92 -5.98 -0.66
CA THR A 42 8.70 -6.78 -0.77
C THR A 42 8.47 -7.22 -2.21
N TYR A 43 8.06 -8.49 -2.36
CA TYR A 43 7.76 -9.14 -3.62
C TYR A 43 6.43 -9.88 -3.51
N PHE A 44 5.59 -9.77 -4.54
CA PHE A 44 4.33 -10.52 -4.60
C PHE A 44 4.58 -11.91 -5.15
N ASP A 45 4.16 -12.94 -4.39
CA ASP A 45 4.24 -14.33 -4.82
C ASP A 45 3.15 -14.64 -5.86
N ASP A 46 1.98 -14.01 -5.70
CA ASP A 46 0.90 -14.06 -6.68
C ASP A 46 0.55 -12.65 -7.19
N LYS A 47 1.11 -12.31 -8.35
CA LYS A 47 0.86 -11.03 -9.06
C LYS A 47 -0.52 -10.94 -9.71
N THR A 48 -1.27 -12.03 -9.79
CA THR A 48 -2.66 -12.02 -10.28
C THR A 48 -3.63 -11.64 -9.17
N MET A 49 -3.31 -12.01 -7.92
CA MET A 49 -4.10 -11.71 -6.73
C MET A 49 -3.76 -10.35 -6.13
N LEU A 50 -2.46 -10.04 -5.99
CA LEU A 50 -1.98 -8.82 -5.36
C LEU A 50 -1.64 -7.76 -6.41
N LYS A 51 -2.09 -6.53 -6.15
CA LYS A 51 -1.76 -5.36 -6.97
C LYS A 51 -0.98 -4.35 -6.15
N PRO A 52 -0.11 -3.54 -6.75
CA PRO A 52 0.52 -2.46 -6.02
C PRO A 52 -0.52 -1.43 -5.58
N PHE A 53 -0.24 -0.73 -4.47
CA PHE A 53 -1.10 0.37 -4.03
C PHE A 53 -0.96 1.58 -4.96
N GLY A 54 0.26 1.82 -5.47
CA GLY A 54 0.51 2.82 -6.49
C GLY A 54 1.76 2.55 -7.32
N LYS A 55 1.91 3.35 -8.37
CA LYS A 55 3.07 3.33 -9.27
C LYS A 55 4.03 4.45 -8.88
N MET A 56 5.31 4.13 -8.75
CA MET A 56 6.33 5.11 -8.34
C MET A 56 6.49 6.25 -9.34
N ILE A 57 6.69 7.45 -8.79
CA ILE A 57 7.18 8.65 -9.49
C ILE A 57 8.61 8.94 -9.01
N GLU A 58 8.82 8.98 -7.69
CA GLU A 58 10.10 9.24 -7.03
C GLU A 58 10.28 8.32 -5.81
N GLY A 59 11.51 7.80 -5.62
CA GLY A 59 11.85 6.85 -4.56
C GLY A 59 12.00 5.41 -5.05
N TYR A 60 11.98 4.46 -4.11
CA TYR A 60 12.18 3.03 -4.33
C TYR A 60 10.86 2.26 -4.28
N GLY A 61 10.04 2.47 -3.25
CA GLY A 61 8.79 1.74 -3.03
C GLY A 61 9.04 0.34 -2.47
N ASN A 62 8.26 -0.67 -2.89
CA ASN A 62 8.38 -2.03 -2.38
C ASN A 62 9.79 -2.62 -2.54
N ASN A 63 10.43 -2.32 -3.67
CA ASN A 63 11.80 -2.70 -4.00
C ASN A 63 12.35 -1.77 -5.11
N PRO A 64 13.69 -1.66 -5.28
CA PRO A 64 14.28 -0.73 -6.25
C PRO A 64 13.95 -1.03 -7.73
N ASP A 65 13.55 -2.26 -8.03
CA ASP A 65 13.53 -2.81 -9.40
C ASP A 65 12.15 -2.66 -10.07
N GLU A 66 11.06 -2.82 -9.31
CA GLU A 66 9.71 -2.93 -9.87
C GLU A 66 8.95 -1.59 -9.99
N LYS A 67 9.48 -0.50 -9.41
CA LYS A 67 8.87 0.85 -9.44
C LYS A 67 7.40 0.85 -9.03
N GLN A 68 7.10 0.10 -7.98
CA GLN A 68 5.77 -0.06 -7.38
C GLN A 68 5.83 0.18 -5.88
N GLU A 69 4.78 0.78 -5.33
CA GLU A 69 4.67 1.02 -3.89
C GLU A 69 3.45 0.35 -3.30
N GLY A 70 3.68 -0.24 -2.12
CA GLY A 70 2.66 -0.87 -1.30
C GLY A 70 1.96 -2.03 -1.98
N MET A 71 0.88 -2.47 -1.36
CA MET A 71 0.05 -3.59 -1.79
C MET A 71 -1.41 -3.23 -1.62
N ARG A 72 -2.25 -3.76 -2.50
CA ARG A 72 -3.69 -3.70 -2.40
C ARG A 72 -4.31 -5.05 -2.72
N TYR A 73 -5.17 -5.49 -1.82
CA TYR A 73 -6.02 -6.66 -2.00
C TYR A 73 -7.41 -6.37 -1.44
N LYS A 74 -8.42 -6.28 -2.32
CA LYS A 74 -9.78 -5.82 -1.93
C LYS A 74 -9.70 -4.48 -1.16
N ASN A 75 -10.10 -4.47 0.11
CA ASN A 75 -10.05 -3.32 1.01
C ASN A 75 -8.81 -3.29 1.92
N VAL A 76 -7.88 -4.24 1.76
CA VAL A 76 -6.59 -4.26 2.47
C VAL A 76 -5.60 -3.41 1.69
N ILE A 77 -4.94 -2.49 2.40
CA ILE A 77 -3.90 -1.61 1.87
C ILE A 77 -2.67 -1.77 2.76
N GLY A 78 -1.52 -2.07 2.15
CA GLY A 78 -0.21 -2.03 2.79
C GLY A 78 0.68 -1.01 2.09
N SER A 79 1.58 -0.35 2.83
CA SER A 79 2.53 0.62 2.29
C SER A 79 3.71 0.80 3.24
N TYR A 80 4.89 1.10 2.69
CA TYR A 80 6.08 1.49 3.45
C TYR A 80 6.12 2.99 3.76
N SER A 81 5.16 3.77 3.25
CA SER A 81 5.07 5.21 3.46
C SER A 81 5.04 5.58 4.94
N HIS A 82 6.10 6.25 5.38
CA HIS A 82 6.24 6.90 6.68
C HIS A 82 5.94 8.40 6.58
N GLY A 83 5.73 9.02 7.75
CA GLY A 83 5.01 10.30 7.85
C GLY A 83 3.54 10.03 7.50
N PRO A 84 2.62 10.03 8.49
CA PRO A 84 1.33 9.32 8.41
C PRO A 84 0.72 9.35 7.01
N ILE A 85 0.56 8.20 6.36
CA ILE A 85 0.10 8.13 4.96
C ILE A 85 -1.22 8.91 4.74
N LEU A 86 -2.06 8.96 5.77
CA LEU A 86 -3.32 9.68 5.80
C LEU A 86 -3.20 11.22 5.84
N LYS A 87 -1.99 11.78 5.93
CA LYS A 87 -1.74 13.21 5.64
C LYS A 87 -2.08 13.56 4.19
N ASN A 88 -2.08 12.54 3.31
CA ASN A 88 -2.54 12.66 1.95
C ASN A 88 -4.08 12.61 1.95
N GLU A 89 -4.71 13.78 1.96
CA GLU A 89 -6.17 13.92 2.13
C GLU A 89 -6.97 13.13 1.09
N ASN A 90 -6.44 13.02 -0.13
CA ASN A 90 -7.05 12.22 -1.18
C ASN A 90 -7.19 10.75 -0.78
N VAL A 91 -6.16 10.16 -0.17
CA VAL A 91 -6.19 8.79 0.34
C VAL A 91 -7.11 8.69 1.56
N ALA A 92 -7.01 9.63 2.49
CA ALA A 92 -7.82 9.63 3.71
C ALA A 92 -9.32 9.72 3.41
N ARG A 93 -9.72 10.65 2.54
CA ARG A 93 -11.12 10.82 2.10
C ARG A 93 -11.61 9.58 1.36
N ALA A 94 -10.82 9.03 0.43
CA ALA A 94 -11.21 7.84 -0.30
C ALA A 94 -11.43 6.60 0.60
N ILE A 95 -10.59 6.43 1.63
CA ILE A 95 -10.79 5.38 2.63
C ILE A 95 -12.06 5.64 3.45
N ALA A 96 -12.29 6.87 3.91
CA ALA A 96 -13.50 7.23 4.65
C ALA A 96 -14.78 6.97 3.82
N ASP A 97 -14.78 7.38 2.56
CA ASP A 97 -15.90 7.17 1.63
C ASP A 97 -16.18 5.68 1.42
N LYS A 98 -15.13 4.85 1.27
CA LYS A 98 -15.28 3.39 1.17
C LYS A 98 -15.85 2.77 2.43
N ILE A 99 -15.46 3.25 3.61
CA ILE A 99 -16.01 2.79 4.90
C ILE A 99 -17.51 3.13 4.98
N ILE A 100 -17.88 4.37 4.65
CA ILE A 100 -19.28 4.81 4.68
C ILE A 100 -20.13 4.03 3.67
N ALA A 101 -19.64 3.84 2.45
CA ALA A 101 -20.34 3.07 1.42
C ALA A 101 -20.56 1.62 1.88
N SER A 102 -19.51 0.95 2.35
CA SER A 102 -19.59 -0.43 2.88
C SER A 102 -20.57 -0.52 4.06
N HIS A 103 -20.59 0.48 4.93
CA HIS A 103 -21.53 0.53 6.04
C HIS A 103 -22.98 0.63 5.57
N LYS A 104 -23.28 1.52 4.61
CA LYS A 104 -24.62 1.70 4.03
C LYS A 104 -25.10 0.43 3.32
N GLU A 105 -24.24 -0.23 2.55
CA GLU A 105 -24.56 -1.50 1.89
C GLU A 105 -24.96 -2.59 2.89
N ARG A 106 -24.20 -2.73 3.99
CA ARG A 106 -24.53 -3.69 5.05
C ARG A 106 -25.86 -3.39 5.73
N LEU A 107 -26.19 -2.11 5.95
CA LEU A 107 -27.49 -1.74 6.53
C LEU A 107 -28.64 -2.04 5.57
N ALA A 108 -28.51 -1.72 4.29
CA ALA A 108 -29.54 -2.00 3.28
C ALA A 108 -29.81 -3.51 3.13
N GLN A 109 -28.80 -4.36 3.28
CA GLN A 109 -28.94 -5.81 3.26
C GLN A 109 -29.67 -6.38 4.49
N LYS A 110 -29.63 -5.70 5.64
CA LYS A 110 -30.34 -6.13 6.86
C LYS A 110 -31.83 -5.76 6.87
N VAL A 111 -32.23 -4.83 6.00
CA VAL A 111 -33.63 -4.35 5.89
C VAL A 111 -34.42 -5.17 4.85
N LYS A 112 -33.72 -6.01 4.07
CA LYS A 112 -34.33 -7.04 3.21
C LYS A 112 -34.39 -8.37 3.95
#